data_AF-A0A937V2J7-F1
#
_entry.id   AF-A0A937V2J7-F1
#
_cell.length_a   1.000
_cell.length_b   1.000
_cell.length_c   1.000
_cell.angle_alpha   90.00
_cell.angle_beta   90.00
_cell.angle_gamma   90.00
#
_symmetry.space_group_name_H-M   'P 1'
#
loop_
_entity.id
_entity.type
_entity.pdbx_description
1 polymer ?
#
loop_
_entity_poly.entity_id
_entity_poly.type
_entity_poly.pdbx_seq_one_letter_code
_entity_poly.pdbx_strand_id
1 'polypeptide(L)'
;MWDLIAAHLSQSTGQLFQLETRRSVSGGCINSAYAISGSQQTYFVKLNQASQLDMFEAEAAGLNELLASQTIRVPKPICWGTTAGSAYLVLEWLDLGRNSGSAWEAMGQKLAALHQNTSLKGFGWQVNNTIGATVQINHWTRNWAEFWIEHRLGYQFGLAAQRGGIFPAQNRLLSAIPKLLAGHDLQPALVHGDLWSGNAAVTQTGEPVIFDPATYYGDREVDIAMTELFGGFPADFYRGYNAAFPLDSGYSQRKTLYNLYHVLNHFNLFGGSYAAQANRMIEQILSSS
;
A
#
# COMPACT_ATOMS: atom_id res chain seq x y z
N MET A 1 13.95 25.79 4.39
CA MET A 1 13.12 24.59 4.11
C MET A 1 12.05 24.43 5.18
N TRP A 2 12.41 24.13 6.42
CA TRP A 2 11.43 23.87 7.49
C TRP A 2 10.49 25.03 7.80
N ASP A 3 10.98 26.27 7.78
CA ASP A 3 10.12 27.46 7.96
C ASP A 3 9.09 27.60 6.83
N LEU A 4 9.44 27.19 5.60
CA LEU A 4 8.53 27.19 4.47
C LEU A 4 7.47 26.10 4.62
N ILE A 5 7.84 24.92 5.12
CA ILE A 5 6.89 23.85 5.46
C ILE A 5 5.95 24.31 6.59
N ALA A 6 6.48 24.94 7.64
CA ALA A 6 5.68 25.48 8.75
C ALA A 6 4.72 26.59 8.28
N ALA A 7 5.15 27.47 7.38
CA ALA A 7 4.29 28.48 6.78
C ALA A 7 3.18 27.87 5.92
N HIS A 8 3.49 26.89 5.06
CA HIS A 8 2.48 26.21 4.25
C HIS A 8 1.50 25.40 5.12
N LEU A 9 2.00 24.76 6.17
CA LEU A 9 1.18 24.08 7.17
C LEU A 9 0.21 25.07 7.83
N SER A 10 0.69 26.24 8.24
CA SER A 10 -0.15 27.29 8.84
C SER A 10 -1.25 27.76 7.90
N GLN A 11 -0.92 27.94 6.62
CA GLN A 11 -1.88 28.29 5.58
C GLN A 11 -2.92 27.20 5.37
N SER A 12 -2.49 25.93 5.36
CA SER A 12 -3.35 24.78 5.06
C SER A 12 -4.31 24.46 6.19
N THR A 13 -3.90 24.64 7.45
CA THR A 13 -4.75 24.40 8.63
C THR A 13 -5.56 25.62 9.05
N GLY A 14 -5.20 26.81 8.56
CA GLY A 14 -5.74 28.08 9.05
C GLY A 14 -5.31 28.43 10.49
N GLN A 15 -4.34 27.71 11.05
CA GLN A 15 -3.83 27.91 12.41
C GLN A 15 -2.33 28.16 12.35
N LEU A 16 -1.84 29.19 13.05
CA LEU A 16 -0.41 29.48 13.09
C LEU A 16 0.37 28.31 13.69
N PHE A 17 1.27 27.75 12.91
CA PHE A 17 2.23 26.73 13.35
C PHE A 17 3.63 27.32 13.36
N GLN A 18 4.22 27.40 14.55
CA GLN A 18 5.63 27.73 14.74
C GLN A 18 6.40 26.46 15.09
N LEU A 19 7.43 26.16 14.30
CA LEU A 19 8.28 25.01 14.53
C LEU A 19 9.17 25.24 15.76
N GLU A 20 9.04 24.40 16.78
CA GLU A 20 9.88 24.45 17.98
C GLU A 20 10.94 23.35 17.95
N THR A 21 10.52 22.11 17.64
CA THR A 21 11.43 20.97 17.62
C THR A 21 11.21 20.10 16.40
N ARG A 22 12.29 19.42 16.00
CA ARG A 22 12.28 18.43 14.92
C ARG A 22 13.15 17.26 15.32
N ARG A 23 12.65 16.05 15.12
CA ARG A 23 13.42 14.81 15.30
C ARG A 23 13.27 13.92 14.09
N SER A 24 14.36 13.26 13.71
CA SER A 24 14.28 12.17 12.75
C SER A 24 13.52 11.02 13.41
N VAL A 25 12.63 10.40 12.65
CA VAL A 25 11.96 9.16 13.05
C VAL A 25 12.29 8.09 12.04
N SER A 26 12.24 6.83 12.43
CA SER A 26 12.38 5.74 11.47
C SER A 26 11.23 5.83 10.46
N GLY A 27 11.57 6.08 9.20
CA GLY A 27 10.67 5.95 8.06
C GLY A 27 11.11 4.79 7.18
N GLY A 28 10.23 4.36 6.26
CA GLY A 28 10.55 3.31 5.29
C GLY A 28 11.82 3.59 4.48
N CYS A 29 12.31 2.59 3.74
CA CYS A 29 13.65 2.60 3.14
C CYS A 29 13.92 3.69 2.08
N ILE A 30 12.91 4.48 1.67
CA ILE A 30 12.96 5.37 0.50
C ILE A 30 12.91 6.86 0.89
N ASN A 31 12.21 7.20 1.97
CA ASN A 31 11.96 8.59 2.36
C ASN A 31 12.62 8.91 3.70
N SER A 32 13.13 10.12 3.84
CA SER A 32 13.50 10.62 5.17
C SER A 32 12.25 11.06 5.92
N ALA A 33 12.08 10.61 7.15
CA ALA A 33 10.89 10.89 7.96
C ALA A 33 11.24 11.70 9.21
N TYR A 34 10.40 12.68 9.53
CA TYR A 34 10.58 13.59 10.66
C TYR A 34 9.28 13.76 11.43
N ALA A 35 9.38 13.88 12.75
CA ALA A 35 8.34 14.52 13.55
C ALA A 35 8.71 16.00 13.69
N ILE A 36 7.78 16.90 13.36
CA ILE A 36 7.89 18.32 13.63
C ILE A 36 6.85 18.72 14.68
N SER A 37 7.29 19.42 15.72
CA SER A 37 6.41 19.81 16.83
C SER A 37 6.46 21.31 17.02
N GLY A 38 5.28 21.90 17.18
CA GLY A 38 5.09 23.24 17.73
C GLY A 38 4.54 23.13 19.15
N SER A 39 4.05 24.26 19.69
CA SER A 39 3.60 24.37 21.08
C SER A 39 2.46 23.41 21.48
N GLN A 40 1.56 23.06 20.54
CA GLN A 40 0.37 22.23 20.82
C GLN A 40 0.19 21.04 19.90
N GLN A 41 0.91 21.00 18.77
CA GLN A 41 0.65 20.03 17.71
C GLN A 41 1.94 19.45 17.17
N THR A 42 1.91 18.16 16.86
CA THR A 42 2.95 17.46 16.13
C THR A 42 2.41 17.02 14.77
N TYR A 43 3.29 17.01 13.77
CA TYR A 43 3.03 16.49 12.43
C TYR A 43 4.13 15.54 12.00
N PHE A 44 3.77 14.59 11.15
CA PHE A 44 4.71 13.70 10.49
C PHE A 44 5.07 14.25 9.12
N VAL A 45 6.36 14.34 8.78
CA VAL A 45 6.83 14.88 7.51
C VAL A 45 7.69 13.84 6.80
N LYS A 46 7.29 13.47 5.59
CA LYS A 46 8.12 12.73 4.64
C LYS A 46 8.86 13.71 3.73
N LEU A 47 10.14 13.44 3.48
CA LEU A 47 10.98 14.19 2.56
C LEU A 47 11.62 13.27 1.52
N ASN A 48 11.73 13.79 0.30
CA ASN A 48 12.53 13.20 -0.77
C ASN A 48 13.06 14.31 -1.71
N GLN A 49 13.73 13.96 -2.80
CA GLN A 49 14.17 14.89 -3.84
C GLN A 49 12.96 15.60 -4.49
N ALA A 50 13.14 16.84 -4.95
CA ALA A 50 12.06 17.61 -5.57
C ALA A 50 11.38 16.91 -6.76
N SER A 51 12.10 16.05 -7.49
CA SER A 51 11.56 15.25 -8.59
C SER A 51 10.54 14.20 -8.16
N GLN A 52 10.44 13.90 -6.87
CA GLN A 52 9.50 12.93 -6.32
C GLN A 52 8.19 13.59 -5.83
N LEU A 53 7.85 14.80 -6.29
CA LEU A 53 6.60 15.46 -5.91
C LEU A 53 5.38 14.59 -6.26
N ASP A 54 5.31 14.06 -7.48
CA ASP A 54 4.20 13.24 -7.97
C ASP A 54 3.93 12.02 -7.07
N MET A 55 4.97 11.44 -6.48
CA MET A 55 4.85 10.34 -5.51
C MET A 55 4.08 10.78 -4.26
N PHE A 56 4.37 11.96 -3.72
CA PHE A 56 3.68 12.50 -2.55
C PHE A 56 2.26 12.99 -2.87
N GLU A 57 2.05 13.55 -4.06
CA GLU A 57 0.70 13.89 -4.54
C GLU A 57 -0.18 12.65 -4.66
N ALA A 58 0.37 11.57 -5.22
CA ALA A 58 -0.34 10.30 -5.35
C ALA A 58 -0.59 9.64 -3.99
N GLU A 59 0.36 9.68 -3.05
CA GLU A 59 0.17 9.18 -1.69
C GLU A 59 -0.91 9.97 -0.95
N ALA A 60 -0.89 11.31 -1.02
CA ALA A 60 -1.90 12.16 -0.43
C ALA A 60 -3.29 11.90 -1.03
N ALA A 61 -3.38 11.72 -2.36
CA ALA A 61 -4.62 11.33 -3.01
C ALA A 61 -5.12 9.96 -2.53
N GLY A 62 -4.23 8.99 -2.29
CA GLY A 62 -4.58 7.66 -1.82
C GLY A 62 -5.12 7.70 -0.39
N LEU A 63 -4.44 8.44 0.49
CA LEU A 63 -4.91 8.69 1.85
C LEU A 63 -6.28 9.38 1.87
N ASN A 64 -6.50 10.37 1.00
CA ASN A 64 -7.81 11.03 0.88
C ASN A 64 -8.92 10.07 0.40
N GLU A 65 -8.62 9.18 -0.55
CA GLU A 65 -9.55 8.13 -1.00
C GLU A 65 -9.92 7.19 0.15
N LEU A 66 -8.93 6.74 0.92
CA LEU A 66 -9.15 5.88 2.09
C LEU A 66 -9.95 6.60 3.19
N LEU A 67 -9.66 7.88 3.46
CA LEU A 67 -10.44 8.69 4.41
C LEU A 67 -11.90 8.84 3.98
N ALA A 68 -12.15 9.05 2.69
CA ALA A 68 -13.49 9.22 2.15
C ALA A 68 -14.38 7.97 2.34
N SER A 69 -13.76 6.79 2.45
CA SER A 69 -14.50 5.55 2.76
C SER A 69 -15.13 5.52 4.16
N GLN A 70 -14.61 6.31 5.11
CA GLN A 70 -15.07 6.36 6.51
C GLN A 70 -15.03 4.99 7.24
N THR A 71 -14.11 4.09 6.86
CA THR A 71 -14.05 2.71 7.40
C THR A 71 -12.94 2.50 8.43
N ILE A 72 -11.68 2.61 7.99
CA ILE A 72 -10.47 2.40 8.79
C ILE A 72 -9.70 3.71 8.94
N ARG A 73 -8.99 3.87 10.07
CA ARG A 73 -8.18 5.05 10.29
C ARG A 73 -6.98 5.04 9.36
N VAL A 74 -6.68 6.21 8.80
CA VAL A 74 -5.43 6.54 8.10
C VAL A 74 -4.97 7.93 8.57
N PRO A 75 -3.67 8.27 8.45
CA PRO A 75 -3.19 9.61 8.78
C PRO A 75 -3.76 10.61 7.78
N LYS A 76 -4.24 11.76 8.28
CA LYS A 76 -4.75 12.81 7.40
C LYS A 76 -3.61 13.49 6.63
N PRO A 77 -3.66 13.57 5.30
CA PRO A 77 -2.75 14.41 4.54
C PRO A 77 -3.12 15.88 4.76
N ILE A 78 -2.14 16.69 5.17
CA ILE A 78 -2.36 18.09 5.54
C ILE A 78 -1.94 19.02 4.41
N CYS A 79 -0.69 18.89 3.96
CA CYS A 79 -0.17 19.64 2.82
C CYS A 79 1.08 18.95 2.24
N TRP A 80 1.41 19.25 1.00
CA TRP A 80 2.57 18.72 0.29
C TRP A 80 3.08 19.75 -0.72
N GLY A 81 4.30 19.59 -1.21
CA GLY A 81 4.87 20.50 -2.20
C GLY A 81 6.37 20.33 -2.34
N THR A 82 7.02 21.36 -2.89
CA THR A 82 8.47 21.43 -2.98
C THR A 82 9.03 22.64 -2.25
N THR A 83 10.23 22.49 -1.69
CA THR A 83 11.00 23.58 -1.08
C THR A 83 12.47 23.22 -1.10
N ALA A 84 13.33 24.19 -1.43
CA ALA A 84 14.79 24.07 -1.29
C ALA A 84 15.38 22.77 -1.90
N GLY A 85 14.88 22.34 -3.06
CA GLY A 85 15.34 21.12 -3.75
C GLY A 85 14.76 19.80 -3.22
N SER A 86 13.85 19.85 -2.25
CA SER A 86 13.15 18.67 -1.71
C SER A 86 11.66 18.73 -1.99
N ALA A 87 11.05 17.56 -2.21
CA ALA A 87 9.61 17.37 -2.13
C ALA A 87 9.24 16.93 -0.71
N TYR A 88 8.03 17.24 -0.27
CA TYR A 88 7.55 16.88 1.06
C TYR A 88 6.06 16.55 1.09
N LEU A 89 5.69 15.71 2.05
CA LEU A 89 4.31 15.43 2.45
C LEU A 89 4.20 15.56 3.97
N VAL A 90 3.29 16.42 4.43
CA VAL A 90 2.93 16.60 5.83
C VAL A 90 1.65 15.84 6.13
N LEU A 91 1.71 14.96 7.11
CA LEU A 91 0.62 14.13 7.59
C LEU A 91 0.32 14.45 9.06
N GLU A 92 -0.89 14.11 9.47
CA GLU A 92 -1.25 13.99 10.89
C GLU A 92 -0.22 13.11 11.64
N TRP A 93 0.21 13.58 12.81
CA TRP A 93 0.95 12.75 13.75
C TRP A 93 0.00 11.84 14.53
N LEU A 94 0.35 10.56 14.63
CA LEU A 94 -0.42 9.57 15.36
C LEU A 94 0.44 8.92 16.43
N ASP A 95 -0.02 9.00 17.67
CA ASP A 95 0.63 8.34 18.78
C ASP A 95 0.28 6.85 18.79
N LEU A 96 1.27 6.03 18.45
CA LEU A 96 1.11 4.58 18.36
C LEU A 96 1.19 3.95 19.75
N GLY A 97 0.36 2.94 19.96
CA GLY A 97 0.15 2.25 21.22
C GLY A 97 0.60 0.80 21.19
N ARG A 98 0.13 0.04 22.19
CA ARG A 98 0.38 -1.41 22.27
C ARG A 98 -0.72 -2.16 21.50
N ASN A 99 -0.29 -3.22 20.84
CA ASN A 99 -1.18 -4.17 20.18
C ASN A 99 -2.06 -4.91 21.21
N SER A 100 -3.35 -5.07 20.91
CA SER A 100 -4.28 -5.93 21.65
C SER A 100 -5.08 -6.79 20.68
N GLY A 101 -5.50 -7.98 21.11
CA GLY A 101 -6.28 -8.89 20.25
C GLY A 101 -7.59 -8.27 19.75
N SER A 102 -8.28 -7.52 20.61
CA SER A 102 -9.52 -6.81 20.22
C SER A 102 -9.29 -5.71 19.19
N ALA A 103 -8.17 -4.99 19.27
CA ALA A 103 -7.82 -3.97 18.27
C ALA A 103 -7.52 -4.61 16.91
N TRP A 104 -6.80 -5.75 16.87
CA TRP A 104 -6.53 -6.46 15.62
C TRP A 104 -7.79 -7.08 15.02
N GLU A 105 -8.69 -7.63 15.83
CA GLU A 105 -10.00 -8.09 15.37
C GLU A 105 -10.83 -6.93 14.77
N ALA A 106 -10.87 -5.78 15.44
CA ALA A 106 -11.50 -4.58 14.91
C ALA A 106 -10.82 -4.08 13.62
N MET A 107 -9.50 -4.24 13.48
CA MET A 107 -8.77 -3.92 12.25
C MET A 107 -9.26 -4.76 11.08
N GLY A 108 -9.41 -6.08 11.30
CA GLY A 108 -9.93 -7.00 10.28
C GLY A 108 -11.34 -6.62 9.84
N GLN A 109 -12.22 -6.28 10.79
CA GLN A 109 -13.59 -5.83 10.49
C GLN A 109 -13.61 -4.51 9.71
N LYS A 110 -12.76 -3.54 10.09
CA LYS A 110 -12.66 -2.24 9.41
C LYS A 110 -12.07 -2.37 8.00
N LEU A 111 -11.09 -3.24 7.80
CA LEU A 111 -10.55 -3.53 6.47
C LEU A 111 -11.60 -4.23 5.58
N ALA A 112 -12.38 -5.16 6.14
CA ALA A 112 -13.50 -5.78 5.42
C ALA A 112 -14.52 -4.72 4.95
N ALA A 113 -14.85 -3.74 5.80
CA ALA A 113 -15.69 -2.61 5.41
C ALA A 113 -15.03 -1.74 4.32
N LEU A 114 -13.72 -1.48 4.40
CA LEU A 114 -13.00 -0.77 3.35
C LEU A 114 -13.17 -1.49 1.99
N HIS A 115 -12.93 -2.80 1.96
CA HIS A 115 -13.03 -3.63 0.76
C HIS A 115 -14.45 -3.72 0.16
N GLN A 116 -15.49 -3.29 0.88
CA GLN A 116 -16.85 -3.19 0.34
C GLN A 116 -17.07 -1.90 -0.47
N ASN A 117 -16.13 -0.95 -0.46
CA ASN A 117 -16.18 0.23 -1.31
C ASN A 117 -15.78 -0.17 -2.74
N THR A 118 -16.70 0.01 -3.70
CA THR A 118 -16.52 -0.44 -5.09
C THR A 118 -16.47 0.70 -6.09
N SER A 119 -16.07 0.39 -7.33
CA SER A 119 -15.98 1.35 -8.44
C SER A 119 -16.71 0.83 -9.68
N LEU A 120 -17.57 1.68 -10.24
CA LEU A 120 -18.25 1.41 -11.52
C LEU A 120 -17.32 1.55 -12.74
N LYS A 121 -16.08 2.02 -12.57
CA LYS A 121 -15.10 2.15 -13.65
C LYS A 121 -14.35 0.83 -13.93
N GLY A 122 -14.36 -0.10 -12.99
CA GLY A 122 -13.62 -1.37 -13.05
C GLY A 122 -12.41 -1.37 -12.11
N PHE A 123 -11.34 -2.03 -12.53
CA PHE A 123 -10.09 -2.15 -11.77
C PHE A 123 -9.11 -1.07 -12.19
N GLY A 124 -8.35 -0.52 -11.24
CA GLY A 124 -7.46 0.61 -11.47
C GLY A 124 -7.78 1.80 -10.57
N TRP A 125 -7.29 2.98 -10.95
CA TRP A 125 -7.46 4.21 -10.17
C TRP A 125 -7.25 5.45 -11.04
N GLN A 126 -7.59 6.62 -10.52
CA GLN A 126 -7.56 7.88 -11.28
C GLN A 126 -6.15 8.37 -11.62
N VAL A 127 -5.15 7.98 -10.84
CA VAL A 127 -3.74 8.35 -11.03
C VAL A 127 -2.84 7.13 -10.85
N ASN A 128 -1.74 7.11 -11.59
CA ASN A 128 -0.64 6.20 -11.25
C ASN A 128 -0.04 6.66 -9.92
N ASN A 129 0.33 5.70 -9.09
CA ASN A 129 1.01 5.94 -7.82
C ASN A 129 2.29 5.11 -7.77
N THR A 130 2.77 4.80 -6.57
CA THR A 130 4.01 4.05 -6.40
C THR A 130 3.84 2.95 -5.36
N ILE A 131 4.52 1.82 -5.58
CA ILE A 131 4.68 0.73 -4.62
C ILE A 131 6.15 0.69 -4.17
N GLY A 132 6.44 1.34 -3.05
CA GLY A 132 7.80 1.78 -2.75
C GLY A 132 8.26 2.84 -3.75
N ALA A 133 9.40 2.64 -4.40
CA ALA A 133 9.93 3.58 -5.40
C ALA A 133 9.52 3.24 -6.85
N THR A 134 8.82 2.11 -7.03
CA THR A 134 8.39 1.64 -8.35
C THR A 134 7.05 2.27 -8.70
N VAL A 135 6.92 2.82 -9.91
CA VAL A 135 5.62 3.30 -10.41
C VAL A 135 4.64 2.14 -10.50
N GLN A 136 3.42 2.34 -10.04
CA GLN A 136 2.31 1.41 -10.16
C GLN A 136 1.30 1.96 -11.16
N ILE A 137 1.12 1.23 -12.26
CA ILE A 137 0.20 1.62 -13.35
C ILE A 137 -1.23 1.29 -12.94
N ASN A 138 -2.13 2.26 -13.05
CA ASN A 138 -3.51 2.16 -12.56
C ASN A 138 -4.55 2.48 -13.64
N HIS A 139 -4.19 2.37 -14.91
CA HIS A 139 -5.16 2.54 -15.99
C HIS A 139 -6.36 1.62 -15.79
N TRP A 140 -7.56 2.15 -16.06
CA TRP A 140 -8.80 1.42 -15.83
C TRP A 140 -8.95 0.25 -16.80
N THR A 141 -9.25 -0.92 -16.27
CA THR A 141 -9.65 -2.09 -17.05
C THR A 141 -10.96 -2.68 -16.49
N ARG A 142 -11.67 -3.44 -17.33
CA ARG A 142 -12.91 -4.14 -16.91
C ARG A 142 -12.65 -5.57 -16.44
N ASN A 143 -11.49 -6.13 -16.77
CA ASN A 143 -11.14 -7.50 -16.47
C ASN A 143 -9.95 -7.55 -15.50
N TRP A 144 -10.11 -8.26 -14.38
CA TRP A 144 -9.07 -8.36 -13.36
C TRP A 144 -7.84 -9.13 -13.85
N ALA A 145 -8.01 -10.20 -14.61
CA ALA A 145 -6.89 -10.96 -15.14
C ALA A 145 -6.04 -10.11 -16.11
N GLU A 146 -6.68 -9.33 -16.99
CA GLU A 146 -6.01 -8.35 -17.85
C GLU A 146 -5.25 -7.31 -17.02
N PHE A 147 -5.90 -6.72 -16.01
CA PHE A 147 -5.26 -5.77 -15.09
C PHE A 147 -4.00 -6.36 -14.44
N TRP A 148 -4.13 -7.58 -13.91
CA TRP A 148 -3.07 -8.26 -13.18
C TRP A 148 -1.90 -8.67 -14.08
N ILE A 149 -2.20 -9.11 -15.32
CA ILE A 149 -1.20 -9.44 -16.34
C ILE A 149 -0.46 -8.19 -16.79
N GLU A 150 -1.17 -7.13 -17.18
CA GLU A 150 -0.55 -5.98 -17.84
C GLU A 150 0.07 -5.00 -16.85
N HIS A 151 -0.70 -4.59 -15.84
CA HIS A 151 -0.36 -3.47 -14.97
C HIS A 151 0.26 -3.89 -13.62
N ARG A 152 0.33 -5.19 -13.34
CA ARG A 152 1.01 -5.74 -12.16
C ARG A 152 2.17 -6.62 -12.57
N LEU A 153 1.95 -7.91 -12.83
CA LEU A 153 3.05 -8.86 -13.05
C LEU A 153 3.85 -8.56 -14.32
N GLY A 154 3.21 -8.29 -15.45
CA GLY A 154 3.88 -7.98 -16.71
C GLY A 154 4.76 -6.74 -16.61
N TYR A 155 4.25 -5.67 -15.98
CA TYR A 155 5.03 -4.47 -15.70
C TYR A 155 6.26 -4.77 -14.81
N GLN A 156 6.07 -5.49 -13.69
CA GLN A 156 7.18 -5.86 -12.80
C GLN A 156 8.23 -6.74 -13.49
N PHE A 157 7.80 -7.69 -14.33
CA PHE A 157 8.73 -8.49 -15.13
C PHE A 157 9.49 -7.65 -16.18
N GLY A 158 8.83 -6.69 -16.81
CA GLY A 158 9.46 -5.76 -17.75
C GLY A 158 10.59 -4.96 -17.08
N LEU A 159 10.34 -4.42 -15.88
CA LEU A 159 11.37 -3.75 -15.07
C LEU A 159 12.48 -4.74 -14.64
N ALA A 160 12.10 -5.95 -14.27
CA ALA A 160 13.05 -6.96 -13.81
C ALA A 160 14.01 -7.38 -14.94
N ALA A 161 13.51 -7.50 -16.17
CA ALA A 161 14.32 -7.80 -17.34
C ALA A 161 15.36 -6.70 -17.62
N GLN A 162 14.99 -5.43 -17.48
CA GLN A 162 15.94 -4.30 -17.60
C GLN A 162 17.07 -4.35 -16.56
N ARG A 163 16.84 -5.02 -15.43
CA ARG A 163 17.81 -5.25 -14.36
C ARG A 163 18.54 -6.61 -14.46
N GLY A 164 18.35 -7.35 -15.55
CA GLY A 164 18.97 -8.67 -15.75
C GLY A 164 18.30 -9.81 -14.97
N GLY A 165 17.06 -9.61 -14.48
CA GLY A 165 16.27 -10.67 -13.87
C GLY A 165 15.87 -11.74 -14.89
N ILE A 166 15.98 -13.01 -14.50
CA ILE A 166 15.67 -14.16 -15.35
C ILE A 166 14.56 -14.99 -14.69
N PHE A 167 13.42 -15.10 -15.38
CA PHE A 167 12.24 -15.84 -14.94
C PHE A 167 11.75 -16.76 -16.07
N PRO A 168 12.35 -17.95 -16.24
CA PRO A 168 12.14 -18.79 -17.42
C PRO A 168 10.68 -19.15 -17.68
N ALA A 169 9.89 -19.31 -16.62
CA ALA A 169 8.48 -19.68 -16.68
C ALA A 169 7.52 -18.47 -16.76
N GLN A 170 8.01 -17.23 -16.89
CA GLN A 170 7.20 -16.01 -16.92
C GLN A 170 6.06 -16.08 -17.96
N ASN A 171 6.36 -16.38 -19.22
CA ASN A 171 5.34 -16.38 -20.28
C ASN A 171 4.28 -17.47 -20.04
N ARG A 172 4.70 -18.61 -19.50
CA ARG A 172 3.79 -19.71 -19.12
C ARG A 172 2.89 -19.28 -17.96
N LEU A 173 3.43 -18.60 -16.95
CA LEU A 173 2.64 -18.03 -15.86
C LEU A 173 1.62 -17.01 -16.36
N LEU A 174 2.05 -16.00 -17.14
CA LEU A 174 1.17 -14.95 -17.63
C LEU A 174 0.01 -15.53 -18.46
N SER A 175 0.28 -16.56 -19.27
CA SER A 175 -0.74 -17.26 -20.05
C SER A 175 -1.70 -18.10 -19.19
N ALA A 176 -1.30 -18.52 -17.98
CA ALA A 176 -2.12 -19.31 -17.07
C ALA A 176 -3.06 -18.47 -16.19
N ILE A 177 -2.77 -17.17 -16.02
CA ILE A 177 -3.53 -16.27 -15.13
C ILE A 177 -5.05 -16.25 -15.41
N PRO A 178 -5.53 -16.19 -16.67
CA PRO A 178 -6.98 -16.20 -16.92
C PRO A 178 -7.68 -17.45 -16.36
N LYS A 179 -7.01 -18.61 -16.40
CA LYS A 179 -7.53 -19.86 -15.83
C LYS A 179 -7.43 -19.85 -14.30
N LEU A 180 -6.31 -19.38 -13.76
CA LEU A 180 -6.07 -19.28 -12.31
C LEU A 180 -7.06 -18.36 -11.58
N LEU A 181 -7.55 -17.33 -12.28
CA LEU A 181 -8.53 -16.38 -11.77
C LEU A 181 -9.95 -16.66 -12.25
N ALA A 182 -10.17 -17.75 -13.02
CA ALA A 182 -11.49 -18.11 -13.51
C ALA A 182 -12.42 -18.52 -12.35
N GLY A 183 -13.73 -18.23 -12.50
CA GLY A 183 -14.74 -18.58 -11.50
C GLY A 183 -14.67 -17.76 -10.21
N HIS A 184 -13.80 -16.75 -10.15
CA HIS A 184 -13.77 -15.76 -9.09
C HIS A 184 -14.64 -14.57 -9.50
N ASP A 185 -15.86 -14.51 -8.97
CA ASP A 185 -16.75 -13.36 -9.19
C ASP A 185 -16.22 -12.16 -8.41
N LEU A 186 -15.58 -11.25 -9.14
CA LEU A 186 -14.81 -10.16 -8.58
C LEU A 186 -15.55 -8.84 -8.74
N GLN A 187 -15.88 -8.22 -7.60
CA GLN A 187 -16.21 -6.81 -7.55
C GLN A 187 -14.94 -6.02 -7.23
N PRO A 188 -14.62 -4.94 -7.97
CA PRO A 188 -13.50 -4.07 -7.61
C PRO A 188 -13.68 -3.56 -6.19
N ALA A 189 -12.67 -3.75 -5.36
CA ALA A 189 -12.62 -3.32 -3.97
C ALA A 189 -11.55 -2.24 -3.83
N LEU A 190 -11.85 -1.17 -3.08
CA LEU A 190 -10.83 -0.21 -2.67
C LEU A 190 -9.82 -0.91 -1.77
N VAL A 191 -8.58 -1.07 -2.23
CA VAL A 191 -7.50 -1.73 -1.50
C VAL A 191 -6.45 -0.72 -1.03
N HIS A 192 -5.78 -1.05 0.07
CA HIS A 192 -4.59 -0.35 0.54
C HIS A 192 -3.42 -0.51 -0.44
N GLY A 193 -3.22 -1.72 -0.99
CA GLY A 193 -2.25 -2.02 -2.05
C GLY A 193 -0.82 -2.31 -1.58
N ASP A 194 -0.49 -2.00 -0.32
CA ASP A 194 0.80 -2.34 0.31
C ASP A 194 0.63 -2.71 1.80
N LEU A 195 -0.35 -3.56 2.13
CA LEU A 195 -0.72 -3.82 3.53
C LEU A 195 0.12 -4.92 4.18
N TRP A 196 1.22 -4.55 4.81
CA TRP A 196 2.08 -5.45 5.60
C TRP A 196 2.32 -4.89 7.01
N SER A 197 3.07 -5.61 7.85
CA SER A 197 3.20 -5.31 9.29
C SER A 197 3.87 -3.96 9.59
N GLY A 198 4.64 -3.42 8.64
CA GLY A 198 5.20 -2.06 8.73
C GLY A 198 4.18 -0.95 8.48
N ASN A 199 3.05 -1.26 7.84
CA ASN A 199 2.03 -0.30 7.38
C ASN A 199 0.72 -0.41 8.16
N ALA A 200 0.71 -1.12 9.29
CA ALA A 200 -0.45 -1.28 10.16
C ALA A 200 -0.05 -1.15 11.64
N ALA A 201 -0.83 -0.41 12.41
CA ALA A 201 -0.62 -0.24 13.84
C ALA A 201 -1.93 -0.02 14.59
N VAL A 202 -1.80 0.14 15.90
CA VAL A 202 -2.89 0.54 16.80
C VAL A 202 -2.45 1.81 17.50
N THR A 203 -3.32 2.81 17.57
CA THR A 203 -3.05 4.06 18.31
C THR A 203 -2.99 3.80 19.82
N GLN A 204 -2.52 4.77 20.60
CA GLN A 204 -2.55 4.70 22.07
C GLN A 204 -3.96 4.52 22.65
N THR A 205 -5.00 4.96 21.93
CA THR A 205 -6.40 4.79 22.32
C THR A 205 -7.00 3.45 21.89
N GLY A 206 -6.23 2.59 21.22
CA GLY A 206 -6.70 1.29 20.74
C GLY A 206 -7.36 1.31 19.36
N GLU A 207 -7.28 2.43 18.63
CA GLU A 207 -7.86 2.55 17.28
C GLU A 207 -6.95 1.90 16.23
N PRO A 208 -7.45 0.97 15.39
CA PRO A 208 -6.68 0.40 14.29
C PRO A 208 -6.42 1.42 13.20
N VAL A 209 -5.18 1.49 12.72
CA VAL A 209 -4.75 2.44 11.71
C VAL A 209 -3.79 1.81 10.70
N ILE A 210 -3.90 2.22 9.43
CA ILE A 210 -3.02 1.81 8.34
C ILE A 210 -2.36 3.03 7.67
N PHE A 211 -1.17 2.83 7.09
CA PHE A 211 -0.30 3.89 6.59
C PHE A 211 0.34 3.52 5.25
N ASP A 212 0.85 4.52 4.55
CA ASP A 212 1.69 4.36 3.36
C ASP A 212 1.01 3.56 2.23
N PRO A 213 -0.17 4.01 1.75
CA PRO A 213 -0.94 3.27 0.79
C PRO A 213 -0.35 3.31 -0.62
N ALA A 214 -0.57 2.22 -1.36
CA ALA A 214 -0.42 2.14 -2.80
C ALA A 214 -1.80 1.86 -3.44
N THR A 215 -2.79 2.68 -3.09
CA THR A 215 -4.23 2.45 -3.31
C THR A 215 -4.64 2.31 -4.78
N TYR A 216 -5.61 1.42 -5.02
CA TYR A 216 -6.36 1.29 -6.27
C TYR A 216 -7.65 0.49 -6.02
N TYR A 217 -8.50 0.34 -7.03
CA TYR A 217 -9.58 -0.64 -7.01
C TYR A 217 -9.10 -1.96 -7.61
N GLY A 218 -9.06 -3.02 -6.80
CA GLY A 218 -8.50 -4.33 -7.16
C GLY A 218 -9.33 -5.48 -6.61
N ASP A 219 -8.78 -6.70 -6.66
CA ASP A 219 -9.27 -7.79 -5.82
C ASP A 219 -8.85 -7.53 -4.36
N ARG A 220 -9.81 -7.57 -3.44
CA ARG A 220 -9.60 -7.45 -1.99
C ARG A 220 -8.57 -8.44 -1.42
N GLU A 221 -8.40 -9.60 -2.06
CA GLU A 221 -7.47 -10.63 -1.62
C GLU A 221 -6.00 -10.20 -1.74
N VAL A 222 -5.68 -9.17 -2.53
CA VAL A 222 -4.30 -8.66 -2.64
C VAL A 222 -3.78 -8.11 -1.31
N ASP A 223 -4.62 -7.40 -0.56
CA ASP A 223 -4.25 -6.86 0.75
C ASP A 223 -4.07 -7.99 1.76
N ILE A 224 -5.02 -8.93 1.80
CA ILE A 224 -4.95 -10.09 2.72
C ILE A 224 -3.69 -10.92 2.43
N ALA A 225 -3.40 -11.19 1.16
CA ALA A 225 -2.20 -11.91 0.77
C ALA A 225 -0.93 -11.21 1.28
N MET A 226 -0.85 -9.89 1.14
CA MET A 226 0.28 -9.10 1.60
C MET A 226 0.44 -9.12 3.12
N THR A 227 -0.67 -9.14 3.89
CA THR A 227 -0.60 -9.26 5.36
C THR A 227 0.10 -10.55 5.81
N GLU A 228 0.06 -11.61 4.99
CA GLU A 228 0.65 -12.92 5.28
C GLU A 228 2.12 -13.06 4.83
N LEU A 229 2.64 -12.14 4.00
CA LEU A 229 3.94 -12.32 3.33
C LEU A 229 5.14 -12.05 4.25
N PHE A 230 5.07 -11.04 5.11
CA PHE A 230 6.19 -10.57 5.94
C PHE A 230 5.89 -10.68 7.44
N GLY A 231 5.87 -11.91 7.94
CA GLY A 231 5.70 -12.23 9.36
C GLY A 231 4.25 -12.42 9.80
N GLY A 232 3.27 -12.08 8.95
CA GLY A 232 1.85 -12.30 9.24
C GLY A 232 1.25 -11.26 10.19
N PHE A 233 -0.05 -11.01 10.07
CA PHE A 233 -0.83 -10.36 11.13
C PHE A 233 -1.24 -11.37 12.22
N PRO A 234 -1.64 -10.91 13.42
CA PRO A 234 -2.16 -11.80 14.46
C PRO A 234 -3.45 -12.52 14.03
N ALA A 235 -3.71 -13.71 14.58
CA ALA A 235 -4.90 -14.51 14.27
C ALA A 235 -6.22 -13.76 14.46
N ASP A 236 -6.26 -12.84 15.42
CA ASP A 236 -7.43 -12.00 15.71
C ASP A 236 -7.85 -11.14 14.51
N PHE A 237 -6.89 -10.64 13.73
CA PHE A 237 -7.15 -9.89 12.50
C PHE A 237 -7.92 -10.73 11.48
N TYR A 238 -7.42 -11.93 11.18
CA TYR A 238 -8.06 -12.80 10.19
C TYR A 238 -9.43 -13.28 10.66
N ARG A 239 -9.62 -13.48 11.97
CA ARG A 239 -10.94 -13.79 12.54
C ARG A 239 -11.91 -12.63 12.30
N GLY A 240 -11.50 -11.41 12.62
CA GLY A 240 -12.33 -10.21 12.42
C GLY A 240 -12.68 -9.99 10.95
N TYR A 241 -11.70 -10.13 10.05
CA TYR A 241 -11.92 -9.99 8.62
C TYR A 241 -12.88 -11.05 8.08
N ASN A 242 -12.60 -12.34 8.33
CA ASN A 242 -13.42 -13.44 7.79
C ASN A 242 -14.83 -13.49 8.40
N ALA A 243 -15.03 -12.98 9.62
CA ALA A 243 -16.37 -12.85 10.18
C ALA A 243 -17.23 -11.81 9.43
N ALA A 244 -16.61 -10.75 8.90
CA ALA A 244 -17.29 -9.66 8.21
C ALA A 244 -17.36 -9.85 6.69
N PHE A 245 -16.30 -10.37 6.07
CA PHE A 245 -16.21 -10.60 4.62
C PHE A 245 -15.38 -11.85 4.32
N PRO A 246 -15.98 -13.06 4.42
CA PRO A 246 -15.28 -14.34 4.29
C PRO A 246 -14.46 -14.46 3.00
N LEU A 247 -13.25 -15.01 3.09
CA LEU A 247 -12.45 -15.38 1.91
C LEU A 247 -12.99 -16.64 1.24
N ASP A 248 -12.87 -16.72 -0.09
CA ASP A 248 -13.30 -17.90 -0.83
C ASP A 248 -12.31 -19.05 -0.65
N SER A 249 -12.77 -20.29 -0.85
CA SER A 249 -11.93 -21.49 -0.77
C SER A 249 -10.74 -21.49 -1.73
N GLY A 250 -10.84 -20.75 -2.84
CA GLY A 250 -9.76 -20.56 -3.82
C GLY A 250 -8.62 -19.61 -3.38
N TYR A 251 -8.79 -18.88 -2.27
CA TYR A 251 -7.81 -17.89 -1.80
C TYR A 251 -6.41 -18.47 -1.62
N SER A 252 -6.30 -19.70 -1.10
CA SER A 252 -4.99 -20.34 -0.84
C SER A 252 -4.08 -20.39 -2.07
N GLN A 253 -4.65 -20.61 -3.26
CA GLN A 253 -3.93 -20.60 -4.53
C GLN A 253 -3.63 -19.16 -5.00
N ARG A 254 -4.64 -18.28 -4.98
CA ARG A 254 -4.51 -16.88 -5.43
C ARG A 254 -3.55 -16.06 -4.58
N LYS A 255 -3.45 -16.34 -3.28
CA LYS A 255 -2.48 -15.73 -2.36
C LYS A 255 -1.05 -15.77 -2.90
N THR A 256 -0.62 -16.94 -3.40
CA THR A 256 0.75 -17.08 -3.93
C THR A 256 0.94 -16.23 -5.18
N LEU A 257 -0.07 -16.16 -6.04
CA LEU A 257 -0.07 -15.30 -7.23
C LEU A 257 -0.04 -13.81 -6.86
N TYR A 258 -0.80 -13.38 -5.85
CA TYR A 258 -0.81 -12.00 -5.39
C TYR A 258 0.50 -11.60 -4.72
N ASN A 259 1.05 -12.44 -3.87
CA ASN A 259 2.35 -12.19 -3.23
C ASN A 259 3.52 -12.17 -4.22
N LEU A 260 3.41 -12.85 -5.36
CA LEU A 260 4.46 -12.80 -6.39
C LEU A 260 4.68 -11.35 -6.89
N TYR A 261 3.64 -10.53 -6.97
CA TYR A 261 3.76 -9.12 -7.35
C TYR A 261 4.71 -8.36 -6.42
N HIS A 262 4.53 -8.51 -5.10
CA HIS A 262 5.38 -7.85 -4.12
C HIS A 262 6.80 -8.41 -4.12
N VAL A 263 6.99 -9.72 -4.32
CA VAL A 263 8.34 -10.32 -4.41
C VAL A 263 9.09 -9.85 -5.66
N LEU A 264 8.41 -9.71 -6.81
CA LEU A 264 9.01 -9.11 -7.99
C LEU A 264 9.35 -7.63 -7.77
N ASN A 265 8.48 -6.88 -7.08
CA ASN A 265 8.77 -5.50 -6.71
C ASN A 265 10.00 -5.40 -5.80
N HIS A 266 10.13 -6.30 -4.82
CA HIS A 266 11.32 -6.37 -3.95
C HIS A 266 12.58 -6.75 -4.73
N PHE A 267 12.49 -7.67 -5.71
CA PHE A 267 13.59 -7.91 -6.64
C PHE A 267 13.96 -6.64 -7.40
N ASN A 268 12.99 -5.89 -7.90
CA ASN A 268 13.26 -4.64 -8.61
C ASN A 268 13.93 -3.61 -7.70
N LEU A 269 13.50 -3.45 -6.45
CA LEU A 269 14.07 -2.46 -5.55
C LEU A 269 15.43 -2.87 -4.95
N PHE A 270 15.62 -4.17 -4.67
CA PHE A 270 16.72 -4.65 -3.82
C PHE A 270 17.57 -5.76 -4.47
N GLY A 271 17.13 -6.35 -5.58
CA GLY A 271 17.82 -7.42 -6.30
C GLY A 271 17.94 -8.72 -5.49
N GLY A 272 19.01 -9.47 -5.75
CA GLY A 272 19.45 -10.57 -4.90
C GLY A 272 18.48 -11.76 -4.78
N SER A 273 18.27 -12.23 -3.55
CA SER A 273 17.57 -13.49 -3.23
C SER A 273 16.10 -13.52 -3.67
N TYR A 274 15.49 -12.35 -3.89
CA TYR A 274 14.09 -12.24 -4.34
C TYR A 274 13.87 -12.86 -5.73
N ALA A 275 14.86 -12.89 -6.62
CA ALA A 275 14.74 -13.58 -7.91
C ALA A 275 14.53 -15.09 -7.75
N ALA A 276 15.30 -15.72 -6.85
CA ALA A 276 15.18 -17.14 -6.56
C ALA A 276 13.85 -17.45 -5.87
N GLN A 277 13.37 -16.56 -4.99
CA GLN A 277 12.07 -16.68 -4.35
C GLN A 277 10.93 -16.59 -5.37
N ALA A 278 10.94 -15.58 -6.24
CA ALA A 278 9.94 -15.42 -7.30
C ALA A 278 9.90 -16.65 -8.22
N ASN A 279 11.05 -17.17 -8.67
CA ASN A 279 11.07 -18.39 -9.48
C ASN A 279 10.44 -19.60 -8.77
N ARG A 280 10.70 -19.81 -7.48
CA ARG A 280 10.02 -20.87 -6.70
C ARG A 280 8.51 -20.68 -6.63
N MET A 281 8.05 -19.45 -6.42
CA MET A 281 6.62 -19.13 -6.38
C MET A 281 5.96 -19.36 -7.74
N ILE A 282 6.62 -18.99 -8.84
CA ILE A 282 6.14 -19.23 -10.21
C ILE A 282 5.93 -20.73 -10.43
N GLU A 283 6.91 -21.57 -10.08
CA GLU A 283 6.79 -23.03 -10.22
C GLU A 283 5.66 -23.59 -9.33
N GLN A 284 5.54 -23.14 -8.09
CA GLN A 284 4.46 -23.55 -7.18
C GLN A 284 3.06 -23.22 -7.74
N ILE A 285 2.90 -22.04 -8.33
CA ILE A 285 1.64 -21.63 -8.96
C ILE A 285 1.34 -22.58 -10.12
N LEU A 286 2.31 -22.79 -11.01
CA LEU A 286 2.16 -23.61 -12.21
C LEU A 286 1.96 -25.10 -11.93
N SER A 287 2.49 -25.63 -10.83
CA SER A 287 2.27 -27.03 -10.42
C SER A 287 0.88 -27.28 -9.82
N SER A 288 0.24 -26.22 -9.32
CA SER A 288 -1.07 -26.29 -8.65
C SER A 288 -2.23 -25.94 -9.60
N SER A 289 -1.95 -25.66 -10.88
CA SER A 289 -2.87 -25.12 -11.89
C SER A 289 -3.40 -26.13 -12.90
#